data_AF-A0A7W1IBR6-F1
#
_entry.id   AF-A0A7W1IBR6-F1
#
_cell.length_a   1.000
_cell.length_b   1.000
_cell.length_c   1.000
_cell.angle_alpha   90.00
_cell.angle_beta   90.00
_cell.angle_gamma   90.00
#
_symmetry.space_group_name_H-M   'P 1'
#
loop_
_entity.id
_entity.type
_entity.pdbx_description
1 polymer ?
#
loop_
_entity_poly.entity_id
_entity_poly.type
_entity_poly.pdbx_seq_one_letter_code
_entity_poly.pdbx_strand_id
1 'polypeptide(L)'
;MTMSGDMLKKILFALAAAPVALAAQARTPVAARTDLPVDRVVAVVGAQPILWSDVMSNINQQRAQGLTLPADSLGQEKLARQVLNDLVDEEILIQKAKDLKIEVQDTELTPNVDRQIQTVRSQFPSDTEFRTELRKAGMGSPDEYRRTLMDQFRRRQIQQRVFSELQKKAKP
;
A
#
# COMPACT_ATOMS: atom_id res chain seq x y z
N MET A 1 -8.28 -11.18 58.85
CA MET A 1 -9.41 -11.89 58.20
C MET A 1 -8.79 -12.97 57.33
N THR A 2 -8.99 -14.22 57.74
CA THR A 2 -8.19 -15.43 57.46
C THR A 2 -8.67 -16.20 56.22
N MET A 3 -7.74 -16.88 55.55
CA MET A 3 -8.00 -17.90 54.51
C MET A 3 -8.42 -19.25 55.12
N SER A 4 -9.31 -19.99 54.44
CA SER A 4 -9.55 -21.45 54.48
C SER A 4 -10.63 -21.75 53.42
N GLY A 5 -10.57 -22.71 52.49
CA GLY A 5 -9.88 -23.98 52.44
C GLY A 5 -10.85 -25.10 52.83
N ASP A 6 -11.60 -25.66 51.87
CA ASP A 6 -12.31 -26.97 51.92
C ASP A 6 -13.26 -27.08 50.70
N MET A 7 -13.60 -28.21 50.09
CA MET A 7 -13.13 -29.60 50.15
C MET A 7 -13.85 -30.33 49.00
N LEU A 8 -13.21 -31.37 48.48
CA LEU A 8 -13.75 -32.54 47.77
C LEU A 8 -15.28 -32.68 47.68
N LYS A 9 -15.78 -32.88 46.45
CA LYS A 9 -16.91 -33.81 46.22
C LYS A 9 -16.63 -34.72 45.02
N LYS A 10 -16.18 -35.92 45.37
CA LYS A 10 -16.16 -37.13 44.56
C LYS A 10 -17.61 -37.56 44.32
N ILE A 11 -18.04 -37.76 43.07
CA ILE A 11 -19.19 -38.60 42.76
C ILE A 11 -18.76 -39.57 41.65
N LEU A 12 -18.83 -40.86 42.00
CA LEU A 12 -18.55 -42.01 41.17
C LEU A 12 -19.70 -42.31 40.19
N PHE A 13 -19.29 -42.78 39.01
CA PHE A 13 -19.93 -43.69 38.05
C PHE A 13 -21.38 -44.19 38.31
N ALA A 14 -22.23 -44.02 37.30
CA ALA A 14 -23.25 -45.00 36.95
C ALA A 14 -23.22 -45.24 35.43
N LEU A 15 -22.86 -46.47 35.06
CA LEU A 15 -22.77 -47.00 33.71
C LEU A 15 -24.18 -47.45 33.28
N ALA A 16 -24.73 -46.85 32.23
CA ALA A 16 -25.89 -47.39 31.51
C ALA A 16 -25.52 -47.50 30.03
N ALA A 17 -25.38 -48.74 29.57
CA ALA A 17 -25.04 -49.09 28.20
C ALA A 17 -26.29 -48.97 27.31
N ALA A 18 -26.22 -48.09 26.30
CA ALA A 18 -27.10 -48.11 25.14
C ALA A 18 -26.24 -47.85 23.90
N PRO A 19 -26.33 -48.65 22.82
CA PRO A 19 -25.56 -48.42 21.62
C PRO A 19 -26.21 -47.26 20.86
N VAL A 20 -25.72 -46.04 21.10
CA VAL A 20 -26.02 -44.91 20.23
C VAL A 20 -25.23 -45.15 18.95
N ALA A 21 -25.92 -45.60 17.91
CA ALA A 21 -25.38 -45.66 16.56
C ALA A 21 -24.94 -44.24 16.17
N LEU A 22 -23.64 -44.01 16.21
CA LEU A 22 -23.02 -42.76 15.78
C LEU A 22 -23.15 -42.69 14.26
N ALA A 23 -24.26 -42.14 13.77
CA ALA A 23 -24.39 -41.76 12.37
C ALA A 23 -23.29 -40.74 12.08
N ALA A 24 -22.21 -41.20 11.44
CA ALA A 24 -21.16 -40.36 10.93
C ALA A 24 -21.77 -39.44 9.88
N GLN A 25 -22.17 -38.24 10.30
CA GLN A 25 -22.53 -37.16 9.39
C GLN A 25 -21.27 -36.82 8.60
N ALA A 26 -21.22 -37.30 7.35
CA ALA A 26 -20.20 -36.89 6.40
C ALA A 26 -20.31 -35.38 6.23
N ARG A 27 -19.47 -34.63 6.92
CA ARG A 27 -19.29 -33.19 6.70
C ARG A 27 -18.75 -33.06 5.27
N THR A 28 -19.59 -32.66 4.33
CA THR A 28 -19.14 -32.25 3.01
C THR A 28 -18.11 -31.13 3.21
N PRO A 29 -16.86 -31.28 2.72
CA PRO A 29 -15.90 -30.20 2.82
C PRO A 29 -16.46 -29.02 2.03
N VAL A 30 -16.77 -27.93 2.73
CA VAL A 30 -17.03 -26.64 2.08
C VAL A 30 -15.73 -26.29 1.37
N ALA A 31 -15.70 -26.42 0.06
CA ALA A 31 -14.61 -25.96 -0.76
C ALA A 31 -14.40 -24.48 -0.42
N ALA A 32 -13.26 -24.15 0.19
CA ALA A 32 -12.88 -22.77 0.45
C ALA A 32 -12.83 -22.06 -0.90
N ARG A 33 -13.79 -21.16 -1.15
CA ARG A 33 -13.68 -20.22 -2.26
C ARG A 33 -12.48 -19.34 -1.93
N THR A 34 -11.38 -19.54 -2.63
CA THR A 34 -10.31 -18.54 -2.70
C THR A 34 -10.88 -17.36 -3.47
N ASP A 35 -11.54 -16.45 -2.76
CA ASP A 35 -11.84 -15.12 -3.28
C ASP A 35 -10.49 -14.46 -3.60
N LEU A 36 -10.07 -14.56 -4.86
CA LEU A 36 -8.95 -13.78 -5.36
C LEU A 36 -9.36 -12.30 -5.23
N PRO A 37 -8.61 -11.48 -4.48
CA PRO A 37 -8.93 -10.06 -4.38
C PRO A 37 -8.79 -9.44 -5.78
N VAL A 38 -9.92 -9.15 -6.41
CA VAL A 38 -9.97 -8.47 -7.70
C VAL A 38 -9.78 -6.98 -7.45
N ASP A 39 -8.68 -6.43 -7.95
CA ASP A 39 -8.46 -5.00 -7.93
C ASP A 39 -9.40 -4.29 -8.92
N ARG A 40 -9.98 -3.17 -8.50
CA ARG A 40 -11.01 -2.46 -9.26
C ARG A 40 -10.41 -1.29 -9.99
N VAL A 41 -10.76 -1.14 -11.27
CA VAL A 41 -10.48 0.09 -12.02
C VAL A 41 -11.44 1.18 -11.54
N VAL A 42 -10.89 2.31 -11.10
CA VAL A 42 -11.66 3.45 -10.58
C VAL A 42 -11.64 4.67 -11.51
N ALA A 43 -10.67 4.74 -12.41
CA ALA A 43 -10.65 5.70 -13.52
C ALA A 43 -9.82 5.15 -14.68
N VAL A 44 -10.00 5.72 -15.88
CA VAL A 44 -9.16 5.44 -17.06
C VAL A 44 -8.76 6.77 -17.67
N VAL A 45 -7.46 7.00 -17.80
CA VAL A 45 -6.89 8.20 -18.42
C VAL A 45 -6.18 7.76 -19.69
N GLY A 46 -6.70 8.13 -20.86
CA GLY A 46 -6.18 7.65 -22.15
C GLY A 46 -6.19 6.11 -22.22
N ALA A 47 -5.02 5.50 -22.24
CA ALA A 47 -4.83 4.04 -22.25
C ALA A 47 -4.34 3.47 -20.90
N GLN A 48 -4.29 4.27 -19.82
CA GLN A 48 -3.84 3.83 -18.50
C GLN A 48 -5.01 3.74 -17.51
N PRO A 49 -5.31 2.54 -16.96
CA PRO A 49 -6.26 2.40 -15.87
C PRO A 49 -5.63 2.85 -14.55
N ILE A 50 -6.40 3.54 -13.72
CA ILE A 50 -6.07 3.84 -12.33
C ILE A 50 -6.85 2.88 -11.45
N LEU A 51 -6.15 2.14 -10.61
CA LEU A 51 -6.71 1.09 -9.77
C LEU A 51 -7.05 1.60 -8.37
N TRP A 52 -7.94 0.89 -7.69
CA TRP A 52 -8.26 1.19 -6.29
C TRP A 52 -7.05 0.99 -5.39
N SER A 53 -6.21 -0.02 -5.67
CA SER A 53 -4.96 -0.23 -4.94
C SER A 53 -4.00 0.96 -5.05
N ASP A 54 -3.95 1.65 -6.19
CA ASP A 54 -3.12 2.84 -6.40
C ASP A 54 -3.56 3.98 -5.49
N VAL A 55 -4.88 4.24 -5.42
CA VAL A 55 -5.46 5.25 -4.51
C VAL A 55 -5.11 4.94 -3.06
N MET A 56 -5.29 3.68 -2.64
CA MET A 56 -4.98 3.26 -1.27
C MET A 56 -3.48 3.32 -0.97
N SER A 57 -2.63 2.94 -1.92
CA SER A 57 -1.17 3.03 -1.81
C SER A 57 -0.74 4.49 -1.62
N ASN A 58 -1.29 5.40 -2.41
CA ASN A 58 -1.01 6.82 -2.31
C ASN A 58 -1.48 7.40 -0.96
N ILE A 59 -2.69 7.07 -0.49
CA ILE A 59 -3.16 7.46 0.86
C ILE A 59 -2.24 6.94 1.95
N ASN A 60 -1.82 5.67 1.87
CA ASN A 60 -0.91 5.08 2.85
C ASN A 60 0.46 5.79 2.86
N GLN A 61 0.95 6.17 1.68
CA GLN A 61 2.18 6.94 1.55
C GLN A 61 2.03 8.34 2.16
N GLN A 62 0.93 9.05 1.90
CA GLN A 62 0.65 10.35 2.52
C GLN A 62 0.51 10.23 4.05
N ARG A 63 -0.11 9.15 4.53
CA ARG A 63 -0.22 8.86 5.98
C ARG A 63 1.15 8.67 6.62
N ALA A 64 2.07 7.99 5.94
CA ALA A 64 3.46 7.86 6.40
C ALA A 64 4.20 9.22 6.44
N GLN A 65 3.72 10.21 5.68
CA GLN A 65 4.23 11.59 5.68
C GLN A 65 3.50 12.52 6.67
N GLY A 66 2.57 11.99 7.48
CA GLY A 66 1.85 12.74 8.50
C GLY A 66 0.42 13.14 8.14
N LEU A 67 -0.15 12.64 7.04
CA LEU A 67 -1.57 12.82 6.75
C LEU A 67 -2.42 12.09 7.80
N THR A 68 -3.28 12.82 8.50
CA THR A 68 -4.27 12.25 9.41
C THR A 68 -5.50 11.81 8.63
N LEU A 69 -5.88 10.54 8.79
CA LEU A 69 -7.10 10.02 8.18
C LEU A 69 -8.34 10.57 8.88
N PRO A 70 -9.38 11.01 8.13
CA PRO A 70 -10.67 11.32 8.70
C PRO A 70 -11.28 10.11 9.42
N ALA A 71 -11.91 10.35 10.57
CA ALA A 71 -12.50 9.28 11.38
C ALA A 71 -13.85 8.80 10.82
N ASP A 72 -14.57 9.68 10.11
CA ASP A 72 -15.87 9.40 9.54
C ASP A 72 -15.77 8.88 8.09
N SER A 73 -16.73 8.06 7.69
CA SER A 73 -16.77 7.45 6.35
C SER A 73 -16.85 8.50 5.23
N LEU A 74 -17.59 9.60 5.44
CA LEU A 74 -17.71 10.66 4.44
C LEU A 74 -16.38 11.39 4.22
N GLY A 75 -15.62 11.64 5.28
CA GLY A 75 -14.27 12.20 5.21
C GLY A 75 -13.31 11.29 4.46
N GLN A 76 -13.35 9.98 4.73
CA GLN A 76 -12.51 9.00 4.03
C GLN A 76 -12.86 8.92 2.54
N GLU A 77 -14.14 8.95 2.17
CA GLU A 77 -14.58 8.99 0.77
C GLU A 77 -14.11 10.26 0.05
N LYS A 78 -14.19 11.43 0.72
CA LYS A 78 -13.69 12.69 0.17
C LYS A 78 -12.18 12.64 -0.05
N LEU A 79 -11.43 12.11 0.92
CA LEU A 79 -9.99 11.94 0.79
C LEU A 79 -9.64 11.00 -0.38
N ALA A 80 -10.32 9.86 -0.48
CA ALA A 80 -10.10 8.92 -1.57
C ALA A 80 -10.40 9.54 -2.95
N ARG A 81 -11.47 10.35 -3.05
CA ARG A 81 -11.80 11.09 -4.27
C ARG A 81 -10.76 12.14 -4.61
N GLN A 82 -10.26 12.87 -3.61
CA GLN A 82 -9.20 13.85 -3.82
C GLN A 82 -7.94 13.19 -4.36
N VAL A 83 -7.49 12.10 -3.72
CA VAL A 83 -6.31 11.34 -4.16
C VAL A 83 -6.51 10.75 -5.55
N LEU A 84 -7.72 10.27 -5.87
CA LEU A 84 -8.05 9.82 -7.22
C LEU A 84 -7.88 10.95 -8.25
N ASN A 85 -8.37 12.15 -7.95
CA ASN A 85 -8.22 13.31 -8.84
C ASN A 85 -6.73 13.67 -9.01
N ASP A 86 -5.95 13.68 -7.92
CA ASP A 86 -4.52 13.96 -7.98
C ASP A 86 -3.78 12.94 -8.89
N LEU A 87 -4.15 11.66 -8.79
CA LEU A 87 -3.60 10.61 -9.67
C LEU A 87 -4.02 10.77 -11.13
N VAL A 88 -5.26 11.18 -11.38
CA VAL A 88 -5.76 11.48 -12.74
C VAL A 88 -4.99 12.66 -13.33
N ASP A 89 -4.83 13.74 -12.57
CA ASP A 89 -4.10 14.94 -13.02
C ASP A 89 -2.63 14.62 -13.29
N GLU A 90 -1.99 13.81 -12.44
CA GLU A 90 -0.64 13.32 -12.69
C GLU A 90 -0.56 12.54 -14.01
N GLU A 91 -1.48 11.61 -14.26
CA GLU A 91 -1.45 10.80 -15.48
C GLU A 91 -1.71 11.65 -16.74
N ILE A 92 -2.57 12.67 -16.65
CA ILE A 92 -2.77 13.66 -17.73
C ILE A 92 -1.46 14.38 -18.04
N LEU A 93 -0.70 14.81 -17.03
CA LEU A 93 0.59 15.46 -17.23
C LEU A 93 1.62 14.51 -17.88
N ILE A 94 1.64 13.23 -17.49
CA ILE A 94 2.50 12.22 -18.11
C ILE A 94 2.14 12.02 -19.58
N GLN A 95 0.85 11.99 -19.92
CA GLN A 95 0.41 11.90 -21.32
C GLN A 95 0.81 13.16 -22.10
N LYS A 96 0.63 14.33 -21.49
CA LYS A 96 1.06 15.59 -22.12
C LYS A 96 2.56 15.63 -22.36
N ALA A 97 3.36 15.05 -21.47
CA ALA A 97 4.80 14.92 -21.67
C ALA A 97 5.15 14.12 -22.93
N LYS A 98 4.44 13.02 -23.17
CA LYS A 98 4.62 12.20 -24.39
C LYS A 98 4.28 13.00 -25.64
N ASP A 99 3.17 13.74 -25.63
CA ASP A 99 2.77 14.61 -26.75
C ASP A 99 3.81 15.71 -27.03
N LEU A 100 4.39 16.27 -25.97
CA LEU A 100 5.42 17.30 -26.05
C LEU A 100 6.84 16.74 -26.27
N LYS A 101 6.99 15.41 -26.34
CA LYS A 101 8.28 14.71 -26.45
C LYS A 101 9.26 15.12 -25.34
N ILE A 102 8.74 15.34 -24.14
CA ILE A 102 9.53 15.65 -22.95
C ILE A 102 9.94 14.32 -22.32
N GLU A 103 11.23 14.05 -22.37
CA GLU A 103 11.84 12.87 -21.74
C GLU A 103 12.81 13.30 -20.65
N VAL A 104 13.04 12.40 -19.68
CA VAL A 104 13.99 12.59 -18.58
C VAL A 104 14.89 11.38 -18.56
N GLN A 105 16.20 11.59 -18.76
CA GLN A 105 17.18 10.53 -18.77
C GLN A 105 17.56 10.11 -17.35
N ASP A 106 17.82 8.82 -17.16
CA ASP A 106 18.19 8.26 -15.85
C ASP A 106 19.49 8.84 -15.30
N THR A 107 20.42 9.24 -16.19
CA THR A 107 21.68 9.89 -15.84
C THR A 107 21.47 11.23 -15.13
N GLU A 108 20.39 11.94 -15.44
CA GLU A 108 20.03 13.22 -14.81
C GLU A 108 19.47 13.01 -13.39
N LEU A 109 18.87 11.85 -13.14
CA LEU A 109 18.20 11.51 -11.89
C LEU A 109 19.10 10.78 -10.91
N THR A 110 20.04 9.97 -11.42
CA THR A 110 20.92 9.10 -10.64
C THR A 110 21.58 9.82 -9.47
N PRO A 111 22.20 11.02 -9.63
CA PRO A 111 22.83 11.72 -8.52
C PRO A 111 21.85 12.10 -7.40
N ASN A 112 20.59 12.43 -7.75
CA ASN A 112 19.57 12.79 -6.77
C ASN A 112 19.03 11.57 -6.05
N VAL A 113 18.84 10.46 -6.76
CA VAL A 113 18.44 9.16 -6.19
C VAL A 113 19.51 8.66 -5.22
N ASP A 114 20.79 8.69 -5.61
CA ASP A 114 21.90 8.29 -4.76
C ASP A 114 21.97 9.09 -3.48
N ARG A 115 21.85 10.42 -3.59
CA ARG A 115 21.87 11.32 -2.43
C ARG A 115 20.68 11.09 -1.50
N GLN A 116 19.51 10.77 -2.05
CA GLN A 116 18.33 10.41 -1.25
C GLN A 116 18.53 9.09 -0.51
N ILE A 117 19.03 8.06 -1.19
CA ILE A 117 19.32 6.76 -0.57
C ILE A 117 20.34 6.92 0.55
N GLN A 118 21.41 7.69 0.31
CA GLN A 118 22.44 7.95 1.32
C GLN A 118 21.87 8.69 2.54
N THR A 119 21.03 9.70 2.32
CA THR A 119 20.35 10.44 3.40
C THR A 119 19.49 9.50 4.25
N VAL A 120 18.61 8.72 3.61
CA VAL A 120 17.74 7.78 4.33
C VAL A 120 18.58 6.73 5.05
N ARG A 121 19.62 6.22 4.39
CA ARG A 121 20.52 5.24 4.98
C ARG A 121 21.23 5.78 6.23
N SER A 122 21.67 7.03 6.24
CA SER A 122 22.33 7.62 7.40
C SER A 122 21.45 7.72 8.65
N GLN A 123 20.13 7.54 8.52
CA GLN A 123 19.20 7.49 9.65
C GLN A 123 19.23 6.13 10.38
N PHE A 124 19.89 5.12 9.79
CA PHE A 124 19.96 3.77 10.35
C PHE A 124 21.37 3.44 10.87
N PRO A 125 21.48 2.79 12.04
CA PRO A 125 22.77 2.38 12.61
C PRO A 125 23.59 1.41 11.75
N SER A 126 22.95 0.59 10.91
CA SER A 126 23.64 -0.47 10.14
C SER A 126 22.96 -0.83 8.82
N ASP A 127 23.68 -1.57 7.96
CA ASP A 127 23.14 -2.11 6.71
C ASP A 127 22.01 -3.08 6.89
N THR A 128 22.21 -3.99 7.84
CA THR A 128 21.26 -5.01 8.19
C THR A 128 19.95 -4.38 8.68
N GLU A 129 20.04 -3.32 9.49
CA GLU A 129 18.87 -2.62 10.01
C GLU A 129 18.11 -1.88 8.91
N PHE A 130 18.81 -1.12 8.06
CA PHE A 130 18.20 -0.49 6.89
C PHE A 130 17.45 -1.49 6.01
N ARG A 131 18.09 -2.61 5.65
CA ARG A 131 17.47 -3.67 4.82
C ARG A 131 16.30 -4.35 5.51
N THR A 132 16.29 -4.37 6.84
CA THR A 132 15.19 -4.94 7.63
C THR A 132 14.00 -3.99 7.66
N GLU A 133 14.25 -2.71 7.87
CA GLU A 133 13.20 -1.68 7.88
C GLU A 133 12.61 -1.46 6.48
N LEU A 134 13.42 -1.51 5.41
CA LEU A 134 12.89 -1.49 4.03
C LEU A 134 11.89 -2.62 3.78
N ARG A 135 12.21 -3.85 4.21
CA ARG A 135 11.31 -5.00 4.08
C ARG A 135 10.05 -4.84 4.91
N LYS A 136 10.17 -4.37 6.16
CA LYS A 136 9.01 -4.09 7.03
C LYS A 136 8.09 -3.03 6.45
N ALA A 137 8.66 -2.00 5.81
CA ALA A 137 7.92 -0.94 5.13
C ALA A 137 7.32 -1.37 3.78
N GLY A 138 7.50 -2.62 3.35
CA GLY A 138 7.00 -3.11 2.06
C GLY A 138 7.76 -2.58 0.85
N MET A 139 8.89 -1.89 1.05
CA MET A 139 9.75 -1.37 -0.02
C MET A 139 10.69 -2.44 -0.61
N GLY A 140 10.74 -3.63 0.02
CA GLY A 140 11.46 -4.78 -0.49
C GLY A 140 12.99 -4.65 -0.32
N SER A 141 13.72 -4.90 -1.40
CA SER A 141 15.18 -4.82 -1.44
C SER A 141 15.69 -3.38 -1.67
N PRO A 142 16.96 -3.08 -1.34
CA PRO A 142 17.56 -1.78 -1.67
C PRO A 142 17.50 -1.42 -3.17
N ASP A 143 17.57 -2.42 -4.05
CA ASP A 143 17.48 -2.21 -5.50
C ASP A 143 16.05 -1.86 -5.93
N GLU A 144 15.03 -2.50 -5.36
CA GLU A 144 13.62 -2.14 -5.59
C GLU A 144 13.31 -0.75 -5.04
N TYR A 145 13.86 -0.42 -3.87
CA TYR A 145 13.77 0.92 -3.31
C TYR A 145 14.40 1.97 -4.25
N ARG A 146 15.59 1.68 -4.80
CA ARG A 146 16.24 2.54 -5.79
C ARG A 146 15.40 2.74 -7.04
N ARG A 147 14.81 1.66 -7.59
CA ARG A 147 13.91 1.73 -8.76
C ARG A 147 12.69 2.60 -8.46
N THR A 148 12.07 2.39 -7.30
CA THR A 148 10.93 3.18 -6.84
C THR A 148 11.28 4.66 -6.76
N LEU A 149 12.44 4.99 -6.17
CA LEU A 149 12.92 6.37 -6.13
C LEU A 149 13.19 6.93 -7.53
N MET A 150 13.83 6.16 -8.41
CA MET A 150 14.09 6.57 -9.79
C MET A 150 12.79 6.97 -10.50
N ASP A 151 11.75 6.13 -10.40
CA ASP A 151 10.46 6.40 -11.02
C ASP A 151 9.76 7.61 -10.42
N GLN A 152 9.83 7.79 -9.09
CA GLN A 152 9.30 8.98 -8.42
C GLN A 152 10.01 10.26 -8.86
N PHE A 153 11.34 10.26 -8.94
CA PHE A 153 12.11 11.41 -9.41
C PHE A 153 11.83 11.70 -10.88
N ARG A 154 11.69 10.67 -11.72
CA ARG A 154 11.35 10.81 -13.14
C ARG A 154 9.99 11.47 -13.31
N ARG A 155 8.97 10.95 -12.62
CA ARG A 155 7.60 11.52 -12.64
C ARG A 155 7.59 12.98 -12.23
N ARG A 156 8.23 13.34 -11.12
CA ARG A 156 8.33 14.74 -10.66
C ARG A 156 9.04 15.64 -11.68
N GLN A 157 10.14 15.18 -12.27
CA GLN A 157 10.88 15.97 -13.28
C GLN A 157 10.05 16.16 -14.56
N ILE A 158 9.35 15.14 -15.01
CA ILE A 158 8.43 15.24 -16.15
C ILE A 158 7.35 16.28 -15.86
N GLN A 159 6.67 16.19 -14.72
CA GLN A 159 5.63 17.15 -14.32
C GLN A 159 6.17 18.59 -14.31
N GLN A 160 7.34 18.82 -13.70
CA GLN A 160 7.98 20.14 -13.66
C GLN A 160 8.28 20.68 -15.07
N ARG A 161 8.83 19.85 -15.96
CA ARG A 161 9.12 20.23 -17.35
C ARG A 161 7.86 20.53 -18.14
N VAL A 162 6.84 19.67 -18.06
CA VAL A 162 5.54 19.88 -18.71
C VAL A 162 4.93 21.19 -18.26
N PHE A 163 4.87 21.44 -16.96
CA PHE A 163 4.30 22.67 -16.43
C PHE A 163 5.07 23.91 -16.91
N SER A 164 6.41 23.87 -16.88
CA SER A 164 7.25 24.95 -17.41
C SER A 164 6.98 25.22 -18.90
N GLU A 165 6.87 24.17 -19.71
CA GLU A 165 6.58 24.30 -21.14
C GLU A 165 5.17 24.84 -21.40
N LEU A 166 4.18 24.43 -20.61
CA LEU A 166 2.82 24.99 -20.69
C LEU A 166 2.79 26.47 -20.32
N GLN A 167 3.52 26.89 -19.29
CA GLN A 167 3.63 28.30 -18.91
C GLN A 167 4.29 29.15 -20.00
N LYS A 168 5.34 28.64 -20.65
CA LYS A 168 5.99 29.35 -21.77
C LYS A 168 5.03 29.57 -22.94
N LYS A 169 4.22 28.56 -23.27
CA LYS A 169 3.21 28.65 -24.36
C LYS A 169 2.02 29.53 -24.01
N ALA A 170 1.70 29.66 -22.72
CA ALA A 170 0.59 30.50 -22.24
C ALA A 170 0.96 31.97 -22.08
N LYS A 171 2.25 32.32 -22.09
CA LYS A 171 2.71 33.70 -22.02
C LYS A 171 2.53 34.35 -23.40
N PRO A 172 1.80 35.49 -23.51
CA PRO A 172 1.51 36.15 -24.78
C PRO A 172 2.75 36.77 -25.44
#